data_AF-A0A9E3XI78-F1
#
_entry.id   AF-A0A9E3XI78-F1
#
_cell.length_a   1.000
_cell.length_b   1.000
_cell.length_c   1.000
_cell.angle_alpha   90.00
_cell.angle_beta   90.00
_cell.angle_gamma   90.00
#
_symmetry.space_group_name_H-M   'P 1'
#
loop_
_entity.id
_entity.type
_entity.pdbx_description
1 polymer ?
#
loop_
_entity_poly.entity_id
_entity_poly.type
_entity_poly.pdbx_seq_one_letter_code
_entity_poly.pdbx_strand_id
1 'polypeptide(L)'
;MDQNPIYVALDIETNFSELWEYTHNPRKQQEWDLRFSEITLVPAADHEKEYHYRTHIGFGLHVSGKGAPSSPRYEETGESTSALNFWSEQPLSLIKRGSGYWKYSMTGKGFRFQTWFDYQTRFGWAGKWFDILCFRPLLGWATAWSFDCLRLWLEKHIHPRLSLRLSALHLFLKLLLAFVWIYQGLATVLVDSGSGAFNPFRTGGMIGNFSEVPFSLAGWAEIGFGCLFLLLHSKVLHYLNITLLLGIALGAVVLAPGGDGGSLNTITLICTLIGLSAAELTIFDNLPTARRCSRKVPAKVSAVREAV
;
A
#
# COMPACT_ATOMS: atom_id res chain seq x y z
N MET A 1 0.43 -29.42 3.65
CA MET A 1 0.78 -28.05 4.08
C MET A 1 -0.52 -27.32 4.27
N ASP A 2 -0.95 -27.15 5.51
CA ASP A 2 -2.13 -26.33 5.81
C ASP A 2 -1.82 -24.90 5.42
N GLN A 3 -2.69 -24.30 4.62
CA GLN A 3 -2.57 -22.90 4.24
C GLN A 3 -2.83 -22.08 5.51
N ASN A 4 -1.84 -21.26 5.91
CA ASN A 4 -2.03 -20.35 7.06
C ASN A 4 -3.17 -19.41 6.74
N PRO A 5 -4.19 -19.18 7.59
CA PRO A 5 -5.33 -18.29 7.30
C PRO A 5 -4.92 -16.82 7.06
N ILE A 6 -5.77 -15.99 6.42
CA ILE A 6 -5.54 -14.55 6.32
C ILE A 6 -6.17 -13.92 7.56
N TYR A 7 -5.36 -13.20 8.33
CA TYR A 7 -5.82 -12.41 9.45
C TYR A 7 -5.33 -10.98 9.31
N VAL A 8 -6.22 -10.03 9.54
CA VAL A 8 -5.92 -8.59 9.55
C VAL A 8 -6.72 -7.96 10.69
N ALA A 9 -6.06 -7.15 11.51
CA ALA A 9 -6.71 -6.38 12.55
C ALA A 9 -6.14 -4.96 12.61
N LEU A 10 -7.02 -4.00 12.89
CA LEU A 10 -6.69 -2.59 13.05
C LEU A 10 -7.56 -1.98 14.15
N ASP A 11 -6.96 -1.12 14.97
CA ASP A 11 -7.70 -0.30 15.93
C ASP A 11 -8.14 0.99 15.23
N ILE A 12 -9.41 1.34 15.37
CA ILE A 12 -10.04 2.51 14.74
C ILE A 12 -10.73 3.33 15.82
N GLU A 13 -10.36 4.60 15.92
CA GLU A 13 -10.98 5.57 16.83
C GLU A 13 -12.32 6.06 16.24
N THR A 14 -13.38 5.29 16.47
CA THR A 14 -14.76 5.56 16.02
C THR A 14 -15.76 4.97 16.99
N ASN A 15 -17.06 5.22 16.78
CA ASN A 15 -18.13 4.56 17.51
C ASN A 15 -18.61 3.29 16.77
N PHE A 16 -19.26 2.37 17.50
CA PHE A 16 -19.68 1.08 16.93
C PHE A 16 -20.71 1.25 15.80
N SER A 17 -21.68 2.15 15.97
CA SER A 17 -22.76 2.37 14.99
C SER A 17 -22.20 2.77 13.62
N GLU A 18 -21.24 3.69 13.62
CA GLU A 18 -20.57 4.17 12.43
C GLU A 18 -19.72 3.05 11.80
N LEU A 19 -18.87 2.37 12.59
CA LEU A 19 -18.08 1.25 12.07
C LEU A 19 -18.97 0.13 11.50
N TRP A 20 -20.08 -0.18 12.16
CA TRP A 20 -21.03 -1.17 11.72
C TRP A 20 -21.69 -0.76 10.40
N GLU A 21 -22.14 0.49 10.29
CA GLU A 21 -22.75 1.01 9.07
C GLU A 21 -21.77 0.98 7.89
N TYR A 22 -20.52 1.41 8.07
CA TYR A 22 -19.53 1.45 7.00
C TYR A 22 -19.05 0.06 6.56
N THR A 23 -19.17 -0.94 7.42
CA THR A 23 -18.81 -2.32 7.09
C THR A 23 -19.98 -3.11 6.52
N HIS A 24 -21.21 -2.88 6.98
CA HIS A 24 -22.39 -3.66 6.55
C HIS A 24 -23.22 -2.99 5.45
N ASN A 25 -23.05 -1.69 5.19
CA ASN A 25 -23.70 -1.03 4.06
C ASN A 25 -22.90 -1.32 2.76
N PRO A 26 -23.46 -2.07 1.79
CA PRO A 26 -22.74 -2.45 0.58
C PRO A 26 -22.22 -1.27 -0.24
N ARG A 27 -22.95 -0.14 -0.25
CA ARG A 27 -22.54 1.06 -0.98
C ARG A 27 -21.30 1.68 -0.36
N LYS A 28 -21.20 1.69 0.97
CA LYS A 28 -20.02 2.21 1.67
C LYS A 28 -18.86 1.23 1.58
N GLN A 29 -19.13 -0.07 1.71
CA GLN A 29 -18.10 -1.12 1.65
C GLN A 29 -17.32 -1.12 0.33
N GLN A 30 -18.01 -0.97 -0.80
CA GLN A 30 -17.39 -0.90 -2.13
C GLN A 30 -16.40 0.27 -2.28
N GLU A 31 -16.60 1.37 -1.54
CA GLU A 31 -15.73 2.54 -1.68
C GLU A 31 -14.36 2.32 -1.03
N TRP A 32 -14.29 1.60 0.10
CA TRP A 32 -13.04 1.42 0.84
C TRP A 32 -12.37 0.04 0.68
N ASP A 33 -13.12 -0.99 0.29
CA ASP A 33 -12.61 -2.34 0.20
C ASP A 33 -12.12 -2.69 -1.23
N LEU A 34 -10.80 -2.71 -1.43
CA LEU A 34 -10.15 -3.01 -2.71
C LEU A 34 -10.45 -4.41 -3.21
N ARG A 35 -10.88 -5.31 -2.33
CA ARG A 35 -11.25 -6.67 -2.70
C ARG A 35 -12.59 -6.71 -3.42
N PHE A 36 -13.42 -5.67 -3.26
CA PHE A 36 -14.77 -5.61 -3.78
C PHE A 36 -14.98 -4.39 -4.68
N SER A 37 -14.96 -4.56 -6.01
CA SER A 37 -15.28 -3.45 -6.93
C SER A 37 -16.77 -3.16 -7.05
N GLU A 38 -17.62 -4.17 -6.88
CA GLU A 38 -19.08 -4.03 -6.88
C GLU A 38 -19.67 -5.04 -5.90
N ILE A 39 -20.75 -4.68 -5.21
CA ILE A 39 -21.55 -5.56 -4.36
C ILE A 39 -23.02 -5.35 -4.76
N THR A 40 -23.56 -6.28 -5.55
CA THR A 40 -24.99 -6.31 -5.87
C THR A 40 -25.72 -7.15 -4.83
N LEU A 41 -26.76 -6.59 -4.23
CA LEU A 41 -27.68 -7.34 -3.36
C LEU A 41 -28.65 -8.13 -4.25
N VAL A 42 -28.64 -9.46 -4.15
CA VAL A 42 -29.69 -10.28 -4.75
C VAL A 42 -30.73 -10.58 -3.67
N PRO A 43 -32.02 -10.24 -3.88
CA PRO A 43 -33.07 -10.57 -2.93
C PRO A 43 -33.20 -12.09 -2.80
N ALA A 44 -33.22 -12.60 -1.57
CA ALA A 44 -33.50 -14.01 -1.29
C ALA A 44 -34.95 -14.34 -1.66
N ALA A 45 -35.16 -15.51 -2.26
CA ALA A 45 -36.47 -15.96 -2.73
C ALA A 45 -37.38 -16.47 -1.60
N ASP A 46 -36.88 -16.62 -0.36
CA ASP A 46 -37.65 -17.13 0.76
C ASP A 46 -37.10 -16.63 2.11
N HIS A 47 -37.92 -16.68 3.15
CA HIS A 47 -37.88 -15.94 4.43
C HIS A 47 -36.64 -16.00 5.35
N GLU A 48 -35.44 -16.29 4.87
CA GLU A 48 -34.20 -16.13 5.63
C GLU A 48 -33.30 -15.06 5.00
N LYS A 49 -32.66 -14.24 5.87
CA LYS A 49 -31.84 -13.08 5.54
C LYS A 49 -30.50 -13.48 4.86
N GLU A 50 -30.56 -14.21 3.76
CA GLU A 50 -29.40 -14.54 2.93
C GLU A 50 -29.10 -13.38 1.97
N TYR A 51 -27.99 -12.67 2.18
CA TYR A 51 -27.52 -11.68 1.22
C TYR A 51 -26.51 -12.33 0.28
N HIS A 52 -26.91 -12.53 -0.97
CA HIS A 52 -25.95 -12.84 -2.02
C HIS A 52 -25.26 -11.55 -2.43
N TYR A 53 -23.93 -11.51 -2.36
CA TYR A 53 -23.12 -10.48 -2.97
C TYR A 53 -22.36 -11.06 -4.16
N ARG A 54 -22.38 -10.35 -5.29
CA ARG A 54 -21.45 -10.59 -6.40
C ARG A 54 -20.33 -9.58 -6.29
N THR A 55 -19.12 -10.07 -6.11
CA THR A 55 -17.90 -9.28 -6.01
C THR A 55 -17.11 -9.36 -7.30
N HIS A 56 -16.87 -8.23 -7.94
CA HIS A 56 -15.82 -8.18 -8.95
C HIS A 56 -14.49 -7.93 -8.24
N ILE A 57 -13.60 -8.92 -8.29
CA ILE A 57 -12.20 -8.78 -7.91
C ILE A 57 -11.50 -8.20 -9.14
N GLY A 58 -10.56 -7.26 -8.97
CA GLY A 58 -9.78 -6.72 -10.09
C GLY A 58 -9.25 -7.82 -11.03
N PHE A 59 -9.05 -7.48 -12.32
CA PHE A 59 -8.71 -8.41 -13.43
C PHE A 59 -9.86 -9.20 -14.07
N GLY A 60 -11.12 -8.71 -14.04
CA GLY A 60 -12.21 -9.34 -14.80
C GLY A 60 -12.81 -10.58 -14.14
N LEU A 61 -12.46 -10.86 -12.88
CA LEU A 61 -12.85 -12.07 -12.16
C LEU A 61 -13.99 -11.74 -11.19
N HIS A 62 -15.05 -12.54 -11.21
CA HIS A 62 -16.15 -12.43 -10.25
C HIS A 62 -16.08 -13.57 -9.23
N VAL A 63 -16.18 -13.18 -7.95
CA VAL A 63 -16.41 -14.08 -6.83
C VAL A 63 -17.81 -13.80 -6.31
N SER A 64 -18.63 -14.83 -6.20
CA SER A 64 -19.92 -14.72 -5.54
C SER A 64 -19.75 -15.02 -4.05
N GLY A 65 -20.65 -14.56 -3.21
CA GLY A 65 -20.68 -15.01 -1.84
C GLY A 65 -22.07 -14.86 -1.25
N LYS A 66 -22.31 -15.59 -0.17
CA LYS A 66 -23.46 -15.37 0.71
C LYS A 66 -22.94 -14.91 2.06
N GLY A 67 -23.29 -13.70 2.43
CA GLY A 67 -23.13 -13.19 3.78
C GLY A 67 -24.41 -13.44 4.54
N ALA A 68 -24.34 -14.20 5.63
CA ALA A 68 -25.41 -14.22 6.62
C ALA A 68 -24.95 -13.30 7.75
N PRO A 69 -25.54 -12.09 7.92
CA PRO A 69 -25.28 -11.33 9.12
C PRO A 69 -25.76 -12.16 10.30
N SER A 70 -24.82 -12.75 11.04
CA SER A 70 -25.10 -13.22 12.38
C SER A 70 -25.63 -12.00 13.13
N SER A 71 -26.89 -12.06 13.58
CA SER A 71 -27.53 -10.97 14.31
C SER A 71 -26.56 -10.34 15.30
N PRO A 72 -26.44 -9.01 15.37
CA PRO A 72 -25.51 -8.37 16.30
C PRO A 72 -25.87 -8.79 17.73
N ARG A 73 -25.09 -9.73 18.30
CA ARG A 73 -25.17 -10.06 19.72
C ARG A 73 -24.38 -8.97 20.44
N TYR A 74 -25.04 -7.85 20.73
CA TYR A 74 -24.48 -6.82 21.62
C TYR A 74 -24.69 -7.17 23.10
N GLU A 75 -25.28 -8.33 23.39
CA GLU A 75 -25.67 -8.72 24.73
C GLU A 75 -24.51 -9.46 25.41
N GLU A 76 -23.97 -8.82 26.46
CA GLU A 76 -23.14 -9.33 27.55
C GLU A 76 -21.60 -9.31 27.44
N THR A 77 -20.97 -9.31 26.26
CA THR A 77 -19.49 -9.48 26.16
C THR A 77 -18.69 -8.32 25.55
N GLY A 78 -19.34 -7.32 24.93
CA GLY A 78 -18.64 -6.21 24.26
C GLY A 78 -17.93 -6.59 22.95
N GLU A 79 -18.25 -7.77 22.40
CA GLU A 79 -17.76 -8.25 21.12
C GLU A 79 -18.91 -8.51 20.15
N SER A 80 -18.71 -8.28 18.85
CA SER A 80 -19.66 -8.65 17.80
C SER A 80 -18.93 -9.37 16.68
N THR A 81 -19.53 -10.44 16.16
CA THR A 81 -18.93 -11.24 15.08
C THR A 81 -19.94 -11.45 13.95
N SER A 82 -19.53 -11.16 12.71
CA SER A 82 -20.31 -11.36 11.49
C SER A 82 -19.63 -12.44 10.65
N ALA A 83 -20.32 -13.55 10.40
CA ALA A 83 -19.79 -14.67 9.62
C ALA A 83 -19.98 -14.43 8.12
N LEU A 84 -19.02 -14.88 7.31
CA LEU A 84 -18.99 -14.67 5.87
C LEU A 84 -18.64 -15.98 5.16
N ASN A 85 -19.45 -16.39 4.18
CA ASN A 85 -19.14 -17.52 3.29
C ASN A 85 -19.07 -17.04 1.84
N PHE A 86 -18.04 -17.42 1.11
CA PHE A 86 -17.82 -16.98 -0.27
C PHE A 86 -17.39 -18.12 -1.18
N TRP A 87 -17.73 -18.07 -2.47
CA TRP A 87 -17.37 -19.09 -3.45
C TRP A 87 -17.37 -18.52 -4.88
N SER A 88 -16.53 -19.08 -5.74
CA SER A 88 -16.57 -18.71 -7.16
C SER A 88 -16.81 -19.94 -8.03
N GLU A 89 -17.83 -19.82 -8.88
CA GLU A 89 -18.13 -20.79 -9.91
C GLU A 89 -17.32 -20.54 -11.18
N GLN A 90 -16.69 -19.36 -11.31
CA GLN A 90 -15.96 -19.00 -12.52
C GLN A 90 -14.73 -19.87 -12.69
N PRO A 91 -14.52 -20.52 -13.86
CA PRO A 91 -13.43 -21.46 -14.09
C PRO A 91 -12.05 -20.86 -13.81
N LEU A 92 -11.85 -19.59 -14.19
CA LEU A 92 -10.61 -18.82 -14.03
C LEU A 92 -10.32 -18.39 -12.58
N SER A 93 -11.29 -18.45 -11.67
CA SER A 93 -11.07 -18.05 -10.29
C SER A 93 -10.22 -19.07 -9.54
N LEU A 94 -9.20 -18.56 -8.83
CA LEU A 94 -8.38 -19.36 -7.94
C LEU A 94 -9.15 -19.81 -6.70
N ILE A 95 -10.11 -19.01 -6.23
CA ILE A 95 -10.90 -19.28 -5.02
C ILE A 95 -12.09 -20.18 -5.38
N LYS A 96 -12.15 -21.40 -4.83
CA LYS A 96 -13.30 -22.31 -5.01
C LYS A 96 -14.39 -22.02 -3.99
N ARG A 97 -14.06 -22.13 -2.70
CA ARG A 97 -14.95 -21.88 -1.54
C ARG A 97 -14.11 -21.36 -0.39
N GLY A 98 -14.64 -20.43 0.38
CA GLY A 98 -13.98 -19.91 1.56
C GLY A 98 -14.98 -19.45 2.61
N SER A 99 -14.47 -19.30 3.81
CA SER A 99 -15.22 -18.84 4.96
C SER A 99 -14.37 -17.87 5.76
N GLY A 100 -15.04 -17.01 6.51
CA GLY A 100 -14.39 -16.02 7.33
C GLY A 100 -15.35 -15.38 8.29
N TYR A 101 -14.81 -14.45 9.06
CA TYR A 101 -15.61 -13.60 9.91
C TYR A 101 -14.98 -12.22 10.04
N TRP A 102 -15.83 -11.27 10.39
CA TRP A 102 -15.45 -9.98 10.93
C TRP A 102 -15.75 -9.95 12.40
N LYS A 103 -14.82 -9.45 13.19
CA LYS A 103 -14.96 -9.30 14.64
C LYS A 103 -14.70 -7.85 15.02
N TYR A 104 -15.56 -7.35 15.89
CA TYR A 104 -15.52 -6.01 16.46
C TYR A 104 -15.37 -6.19 17.96
N SER A 105 -14.31 -5.63 18.54
CA SER A 105 -14.09 -5.67 19.99
C SER A 105 -13.76 -4.27 20.48
N MET A 106 -14.38 -3.84 21.57
CA MET A 106 -14.12 -2.53 22.16
C MET A 106 -12.66 -2.42 22.64
N THR A 107 -12.07 -1.25 22.45
CA THR A 107 -10.74 -0.87 22.95
C THR A 107 -10.85 0.45 23.70
N GLY A 108 -9.81 0.83 24.45
CA GLY A 108 -9.87 2.03 25.30
C GLY A 108 -10.17 3.35 24.58
N LYS A 109 -9.94 3.47 23.26
CA LYS A 109 -10.17 4.68 22.47
C LYS A 109 -11.11 4.51 21.27
N GLY A 110 -11.69 3.33 21.09
CA GLY A 110 -12.47 3.01 19.89
C GLY A 110 -12.72 1.52 19.75
N PHE A 111 -12.64 0.99 18.52
CA PHE A 111 -12.90 -0.42 18.25
C PHE A 111 -11.76 -1.07 17.49
N ARG A 112 -11.43 -2.30 17.88
CA ARG A 112 -10.59 -3.19 17.11
C ARG A 112 -11.45 -3.91 16.08
N PHE A 113 -11.21 -3.61 14.81
CA PHE A 113 -11.83 -4.30 13.69
C PHE A 113 -10.89 -5.39 13.19
N GLN A 114 -11.39 -6.62 13.12
CA GLN A 114 -10.60 -7.79 12.76
C GLN A 114 -11.32 -8.58 11.68
N THR A 115 -10.56 -9.13 10.75
CA THR A 115 -11.06 -10.15 9.84
C THR A 115 -10.14 -11.35 9.86
N TRP A 116 -10.77 -12.51 9.83
CA TRP A 116 -10.12 -13.78 9.59
C TRP A 116 -10.85 -14.44 8.43
N PHE A 117 -10.13 -15.01 7.49
CA PHE A 117 -10.73 -15.83 6.46
C PHE A 117 -9.73 -16.81 5.86
N ASP A 118 -10.26 -17.92 5.36
CA ASP A 118 -9.51 -18.92 4.63
C ASP A 118 -10.33 -19.46 3.47
N TYR A 119 -9.66 -20.05 2.48
CA TYR A 119 -10.30 -20.54 1.28
C TYR A 119 -9.56 -21.70 0.63
N GLN A 120 -10.35 -22.53 -0.05
CA GLN A 120 -9.86 -23.60 -0.89
C GLN A 120 -9.51 -23.07 -2.27
N THR A 121 -8.31 -23.40 -2.73
CA THR A 121 -7.81 -23.04 -4.05
C THR A 121 -8.20 -24.07 -5.12
N ARG A 122 -8.35 -23.60 -6.36
CA ARG A 122 -8.51 -24.44 -7.56
C ARG A 122 -7.14 -24.78 -8.17
N PHE A 123 -7.11 -25.65 -9.19
CA PHE A 123 -5.91 -26.02 -9.97
C PHE A 123 -4.87 -26.85 -9.20
N GLY A 124 -5.33 -27.61 -8.20
CA GLY A 124 -4.51 -28.61 -7.51
C GLY A 124 -3.25 -27.99 -6.90
N TRP A 125 -2.08 -28.56 -7.23
CA TRP A 125 -0.80 -28.12 -6.68
C TRP A 125 -0.32 -26.78 -7.27
N ALA A 126 -0.51 -26.55 -8.56
CA ALA A 126 -0.06 -25.33 -9.23
C ALA A 126 -0.80 -24.09 -8.68
N GLY A 127 -2.11 -24.21 -8.47
CA GLY A 127 -2.91 -23.16 -7.84
C GLY A 127 -2.50 -22.91 -6.39
N LYS A 128 -2.18 -23.95 -5.61
CA LYS A 128 -1.67 -23.80 -4.24
C LYS A 128 -0.33 -23.05 -4.18
N TRP A 129 0.59 -23.33 -5.10
CA TRP A 129 1.88 -22.64 -5.15
C TRP A 129 1.72 -21.16 -5.52
N PHE A 130 0.92 -20.88 -6.55
CA PHE A 130 0.61 -19.51 -6.94
C PHE A 130 -0.11 -18.74 -5.80
N ASP A 131 -0.98 -19.44 -5.08
CA ASP A 131 -1.69 -18.88 -3.93
C ASP A 131 -0.74 -18.44 -2.83
N ILE A 132 0.14 -19.34 -2.39
CA ILE A 132 1.10 -19.09 -1.31
C ILE A 132 2.09 -17.97 -1.68
N LEU A 133 2.57 -17.96 -2.92
CA LEU A 133 3.63 -17.04 -3.35
C LEU A 133 3.08 -15.64 -3.70
N CYS A 134 1.92 -15.57 -4.36
CA CYS A 134 1.44 -14.33 -4.97
C CYS A 134 0.08 -13.91 -4.44
N PHE A 135 -0.93 -14.77 -4.60
CA PHE A 135 -2.33 -14.36 -4.43
C PHE A 135 -2.67 -14.05 -2.97
N ARG A 136 -2.26 -14.92 -2.05
CA ARG A 136 -2.58 -14.82 -0.63
C ARG A 136 -1.84 -13.68 0.08
N PRO A 137 -0.53 -13.44 -0.14
CA PRO A 137 0.15 -12.25 0.35
C PRO A 137 -0.47 -10.95 -0.16
N LEU A 138 -0.82 -10.90 -1.45
CA LEU A 138 -1.47 -9.75 -2.10
C LEU A 138 -2.85 -9.50 -1.50
N LEU A 139 -3.68 -10.54 -1.36
CA LEU A 139 -5.03 -10.40 -0.82
C LEU A 139 -4.99 -9.91 0.63
N GLY A 140 -4.08 -10.44 1.45
CA GLY A 140 -3.91 -9.93 2.81
C GLY A 140 -3.34 -8.51 2.87
N TRP A 141 -2.51 -8.11 1.89
CA TRP A 141 -2.03 -6.73 1.78
C TRP A 141 -3.18 -5.79 1.39
N ALA A 142 -4.00 -6.18 0.42
CA ALA A 142 -5.19 -5.43 -0.01
C ALA A 142 -6.19 -5.27 1.13
N THR A 143 -6.47 -6.33 1.90
CA THR A 143 -7.31 -6.26 3.11
C THR A 143 -6.75 -5.24 4.11
N ALA A 144 -5.44 -5.31 4.41
CA ALA A 144 -4.80 -4.41 5.37
C ALA A 144 -4.80 -2.95 4.89
N TRP A 145 -4.57 -2.73 3.59
CA TRP A 145 -4.64 -1.40 3.00
C TRP A 145 -6.07 -0.84 3.06
N SER A 146 -7.08 -1.67 2.78
CA SER A 146 -8.49 -1.30 2.87
C SER A 146 -8.94 -0.97 4.29
N PHE A 147 -8.47 -1.72 5.28
CA PHE A 147 -8.75 -1.43 6.68
C PHE A 147 -8.17 -0.07 7.07
N ASP A 148 -6.95 0.25 6.63
CA ASP A 148 -6.35 1.55 6.92
C ASP A 148 -7.03 2.69 6.15
N CYS A 149 -7.55 2.44 4.94
CA CYS A 149 -8.41 3.39 4.23
C CYS A 149 -9.71 3.66 4.97
N LEU A 150 -10.37 2.61 5.48
CA LEU A 150 -11.56 2.75 6.31
C LEU A 150 -11.25 3.57 7.57
N ARG A 151 -10.11 3.30 8.23
CA ARG A 151 -9.64 4.09 9.38
C ARG A 151 -9.44 5.56 9.02
N LEU A 152 -8.77 5.87 7.91
CA LEU A 152 -8.58 7.25 7.45
C LEU A 152 -9.91 7.94 7.12
N TRP A 153 -10.89 7.20 6.61
CA TRP A 153 -12.21 7.76 6.33
C TRP A 153 -12.98 8.07 7.62
N LEU A 154 -12.93 7.17 8.61
CA LEU A 154 -13.63 7.36 9.88
C LEU A 154 -12.93 8.38 10.79
N GLU A 155 -11.61 8.33 10.93
CA GLU A 155 -10.86 9.17 11.88
C GLU A 155 -10.51 10.55 11.32
N LYS A 156 -10.23 10.65 10.01
CA LYS A 156 -9.75 11.88 9.37
C LYS A 156 -10.70 12.42 8.30
N HIS A 157 -11.84 11.77 8.08
CA HIS A 157 -12.80 12.12 7.02
C HIS A 157 -12.18 12.13 5.60
N ILE A 158 -11.11 11.35 5.39
CA ILE A 158 -10.46 11.21 4.09
C ILE A 158 -11.17 10.11 3.30
N HIS A 159 -11.94 10.51 2.29
CA HIS A 159 -12.67 9.57 1.46
C HIS A 159 -11.72 8.59 0.73
N PRO A 160 -12.05 7.29 0.59
CA PRO A 160 -11.19 6.28 -0.03
C PRO A 160 -10.69 6.63 -1.45
N ARG A 161 -11.55 7.26 -2.27
CA ARG A 161 -11.17 7.80 -3.58
C ARG A 161 -10.02 8.81 -3.50
N LEU A 162 -9.97 9.64 -2.46
CA LEU A 162 -8.86 10.55 -2.21
C LEU A 162 -7.63 9.77 -1.74
N SER A 163 -7.79 8.78 -0.85
CA SER A 163 -6.70 7.89 -0.42
C SER A 163 -6.04 7.17 -1.60
N LEU A 164 -6.82 6.73 -2.59
CA LEU A 164 -6.33 6.17 -3.85
C LEU A 164 -5.55 7.19 -4.67
N ARG A 165 -6.10 8.40 -4.86
CA ARG A 165 -5.42 9.48 -5.61
C ARG A 165 -4.11 9.89 -4.95
N LEU A 166 -4.08 10.02 -3.63
CA LEU A 166 -2.86 10.32 -2.87
C LEU A 166 -1.84 9.19 -2.97
N SER A 167 -2.28 7.93 -2.93
CA SER A 167 -1.40 6.77 -3.13
C SER A 167 -0.80 6.73 -4.54
N ALA A 168 -1.61 7.05 -5.57
CA ALA A 168 -1.14 7.15 -6.94
C ALA A 168 -0.16 8.31 -7.14
N LEU A 169 -0.45 9.46 -6.53
CA LEU A 169 0.46 10.62 -6.53
C LEU A 169 1.77 10.28 -5.82
N HIS A 170 1.73 9.65 -4.65
CA HIS A 170 2.91 9.18 -3.93
C HIS A 170 3.77 8.24 -4.79
N LEU A 171 3.15 7.25 -5.46
CA LEU A 171 3.85 6.36 -6.38
C LEU A 171 4.50 7.13 -7.53
N PHE A 172 3.76 8.05 -8.15
CA PHE A 172 4.27 8.87 -9.25
C PHE A 172 5.46 9.74 -8.83
N LEU A 173 5.36 10.43 -7.70
CA LEU A 173 6.44 11.27 -7.16
C LEU A 173 7.69 10.44 -6.85
N LYS A 174 7.51 9.25 -6.25
CA LYS A 174 8.62 8.32 -6.00
C LYS A 174 9.29 7.84 -7.28
N LEU A 175 8.51 7.49 -8.30
CA LEU A 175 9.05 7.07 -9.60
C LEU A 175 9.81 8.21 -10.27
N LEU A 176 9.30 9.44 -10.20
CA LEU A 176 9.95 10.62 -10.76
C LEU A 176 11.28 10.93 -10.05
N LEU A 177 11.29 10.92 -8.71
CA LEU A 177 12.51 11.11 -7.91
C LEU A 177 13.55 10.01 -8.20
N ALA A 178 13.11 8.75 -8.21
CA ALA A 178 13.98 7.62 -8.53
C ALA A 178 14.54 7.71 -9.95
N PHE A 179 13.70 8.05 -10.92
CA PHE A 179 14.11 8.23 -12.32
C PHE A 179 15.20 9.29 -12.45
N VAL A 180 15.04 10.46 -11.83
CA VAL A 180 16.04 11.53 -11.91
C VAL A 180 17.36 11.10 -11.27
N TRP A 181 17.34 10.53 -10.07
CA TRP A 181 18.57 10.06 -9.41
C TRP A 181 19.29 8.95 -10.18
N ILE A 182 18.54 7.97 -10.70
CA ILE A 182 19.12 6.87 -11.50
C ILE A 182 19.67 7.40 -12.82
N TYR A 183 18.96 8.31 -13.49
CA TYR A 183 19.39 8.91 -14.75
C TYR A 183 20.68 9.72 -14.56
N GLN A 184 20.74 10.59 -13.55
CA GLN A 184 21.94 11.37 -13.24
C GLN A 184 23.12 10.46 -12.89
N GLY A 185 22.89 9.44 -12.06
CA GLY A 185 23.93 8.47 -11.71
C GLY A 185 24.44 7.67 -12.90
N LEU A 186 23.56 7.23 -13.79
CA LEU A 186 23.95 6.53 -15.02
C LEU A 186 24.76 7.44 -15.94
N ALA A 187 24.35 8.69 -16.11
CA ALA A 187 25.09 9.68 -16.89
C ALA A 187 26.52 9.87 -16.32
N THR A 188 26.65 10.00 -14.99
CA THR A 188 27.94 10.13 -14.31
C THR A 188 28.85 8.91 -14.53
N VAL A 189 28.32 7.69 -14.41
CA VAL A 189 29.10 6.45 -14.64
C VAL A 189 29.54 6.33 -16.11
N LEU A 190 28.69 6.66 -17.07
CA LEU A 190 29.00 6.54 -18.50
C LEU A 190 30.05 7.55 -18.97
N VAL A 191 30.04 8.77 -18.44
CA VAL A 191 31.05 9.80 -18.75
C VAL A 191 32.45 9.35 -18.29
N ASP A 192 32.57 8.74 -17.12
CA ASP A 192 33.84 8.23 -16.57
C ASP A 192 34.43 7.08 -17.41
N SER A 193 33.57 6.27 -18.04
CA SER A 193 33.99 5.12 -18.85
C SER A 193 34.65 5.45 -20.20
N GLY A 194 34.77 6.74 -20.56
CA GLY A 194 35.37 7.17 -21.83
C GLY A 194 34.54 6.84 -23.07
N SER A 195 33.31 6.35 -22.90
CA SER A 195 32.39 6.09 -23.99
C SER A 195 31.96 7.42 -24.62
N GLY A 196 32.56 7.79 -25.75
CA GLY A 196 32.26 9.04 -26.49
C GLY A 196 30.81 9.18 -26.99
N ALA A 197 29.90 8.30 -26.57
CA ALA A 197 28.48 8.29 -26.92
C ALA A 197 27.68 9.43 -26.27
N PHE A 198 28.17 10.07 -25.20
CA PHE A 198 27.53 11.20 -24.51
C PHE A 198 28.43 12.44 -24.41
N ASN A 199 29.15 12.76 -25.49
CA ASN A 199 30.06 13.91 -25.55
C ASN A 199 29.43 15.34 -25.65
N PRO A 200 28.08 15.59 -25.69
CA PRO A 200 27.56 16.96 -25.60
C PRO A 200 27.31 17.47 -24.16
N PHE A 201 27.33 16.61 -23.13
CA PHE A 201 27.05 17.00 -21.74
C PHE A 201 28.25 16.79 -20.84
N ARG A 202 29.27 17.64 -21.01
CA ARG A 202 30.37 17.82 -20.03
C ARG A 202 29.90 18.55 -18.75
N THR A 203 28.60 18.55 -18.47
CA THR A 203 28.09 18.82 -17.13
C THR A 203 28.33 17.57 -16.30
N GLY A 204 29.38 17.56 -15.48
CA GLY A 204 29.53 16.55 -14.44
C GLY A 204 28.21 16.38 -13.69
N GLY A 205 27.87 15.16 -13.29
CA GLY A 205 26.67 14.89 -12.48
C GLY A 205 26.61 15.78 -11.24
N MET A 206 25.52 15.73 -10.48
CA MET A 206 25.29 16.65 -9.34
C MET A 206 26.46 16.67 -8.33
N ILE A 207 27.21 15.57 -8.23
CA ILE A 207 28.34 15.39 -7.30
C ILE A 207 29.71 15.59 -7.99
N GLY A 208 29.76 15.68 -9.32
CA GLY A 208 30.97 15.46 -10.12
C GLY A 208 32.03 16.57 -10.12
N ASN A 209 31.84 17.71 -9.49
CA ASN A 209 32.85 18.78 -9.52
C ASN A 209 33.74 18.85 -8.27
N PHE A 210 33.62 17.90 -7.33
CA PHE A 210 34.46 17.85 -6.12
C PHE A 210 35.63 16.88 -6.34
N SER A 211 36.83 17.45 -6.48
CA SER A 211 38.05 16.89 -7.06
C SER A 211 38.71 15.67 -6.37
N GLU A 212 38.03 14.92 -5.50
CA GLU A 212 38.65 13.79 -4.77
C GLU A 212 37.90 12.46 -4.84
N VAL A 213 36.66 12.41 -5.36
CA VAL A 213 35.91 11.15 -5.50
C VAL A 213 35.96 10.68 -6.96
N PRO A 214 36.31 9.41 -7.25
CA PRO A 214 36.21 8.89 -8.61
C PRO A 214 34.75 9.01 -9.09
N PHE A 215 34.54 9.62 -10.25
CA PHE A 215 33.21 9.91 -10.81
C PHE A 215 32.31 8.66 -10.84
N SER A 216 32.87 7.49 -11.13
CA SER A 216 32.19 6.20 -11.05
C SER A 216 31.55 5.89 -9.68
N LEU A 217 32.23 6.18 -8.56
CA LEU A 217 31.69 5.92 -7.22
C LEU A 217 30.49 6.85 -6.92
N ALA A 218 30.59 8.11 -7.32
CA ALA A 218 29.51 9.08 -7.17
C ALA A 218 28.27 8.65 -7.98
N GLY A 219 28.45 8.24 -9.24
CA GLY A 219 27.33 7.80 -10.08
C GLY A 219 26.63 6.54 -9.54
N TRP A 220 27.38 5.56 -9.02
CA TRP A 220 26.78 4.39 -8.35
C TRP A 220 26.04 4.76 -7.07
N ALA A 221 26.53 5.74 -6.31
CA ALA A 221 25.83 6.25 -5.12
C ALA A 221 24.51 6.95 -5.49
N GLU A 222 24.49 7.74 -6.58
CA GLU A 222 23.28 8.39 -7.11
C GLU A 222 22.23 7.34 -7.54
N ILE A 223 22.65 6.30 -8.29
CA ILE A 223 21.77 5.18 -8.68
C ILE A 223 21.22 4.47 -7.43
N GLY A 224 22.11 4.15 -6.48
CA GLY A 224 21.73 3.50 -5.23
C GLY A 224 20.68 4.30 -4.46
N PHE A 225 20.87 5.62 -4.35
CA PHE A 225 19.93 6.52 -3.70
C PHE A 225 18.57 6.58 -4.42
N GLY A 226 18.57 6.62 -5.75
CA GLY A 226 17.35 6.51 -6.55
C GLY A 226 16.60 5.20 -6.34
N CYS A 227 17.32 4.07 -6.24
CA CYS A 227 16.74 2.77 -5.91
C CYS A 227 16.11 2.72 -4.50
N LEU A 228 16.68 3.44 -3.52
CA LEU A 228 16.09 3.52 -2.17
C LEU A 228 14.68 4.12 -2.21
N PHE A 229 14.42 5.11 -3.08
CA PHE A 229 13.07 5.61 -3.28
C PHE A 229 12.15 4.51 -3.78
N LEU A 230 12.54 3.65 -4.73
CA LEU A 230 11.66 2.56 -5.20
C LEU A 230 11.32 1.56 -4.08
N LEU A 231 12.31 1.18 -3.27
CA LEU A 231 12.20 0.08 -2.33
C LEU A 231 11.60 0.46 -0.97
N LEU A 232 11.87 1.68 -0.50
CA LEU A 232 11.53 2.09 0.86
C LEU A 232 10.36 3.07 0.87
N HIS A 233 9.54 2.98 1.91
CA HIS A 233 8.45 3.92 2.17
C HIS A 233 8.78 4.61 3.50
N SER A 234 9.49 5.75 3.42
CA SER A 234 10.01 6.47 4.59
C SER A 234 10.13 7.97 4.34
N LYS A 235 9.62 8.78 5.28
CA LYS A 235 9.82 10.23 5.30
C LYS A 235 11.30 10.63 5.38
N VAL A 236 12.12 9.79 6.02
CA VAL A 236 13.55 10.06 6.21
C VAL A 236 14.25 10.19 4.86
N LEU A 237 13.84 9.43 3.83
CA LEU A 237 14.41 9.57 2.49
C LEU A 237 14.13 10.95 1.88
N HIS A 238 12.94 11.51 2.11
CA HIS A 238 12.60 12.83 1.62
C HIS A 238 13.41 13.93 2.32
N TYR A 239 13.60 13.82 3.65
CA TYR A 239 14.48 14.72 4.39
C TYR A 239 15.94 14.59 3.93
N LEU A 240 16.46 13.37 3.79
CA LEU A 240 17.81 13.13 3.27
C LEU A 240 17.99 13.71 1.87
N ASN A 241 17.01 13.54 0.98
CA ASN A 241 17.04 14.12 -0.36
C ASN A 241 17.14 15.66 -0.32
N ILE A 242 16.31 16.30 0.51
CA ILE A 242 16.34 17.76 0.68
C ILE A 242 17.70 18.21 1.22
N THR A 243 18.20 17.57 2.29
CA THR A 243 19.49 17.91 2.89
C THR A 243 20.65 17.71 1.91
N LEU A 244 20.66 16.60 1.16
CA LEU A 244 21.69 16.30 0.17
C LEU A 244 21.69 17.34 -0.96
N LEU A 245 20.52 17.69 -1.49
CA LEU A 245 20.38 18.67 -2.57
C LEU A 245 20.75 20.09 -2.12
N LEU A 246 20.42 20.48 -0.89
CA LEU A 246 20.87 21.75 -0.31
C LEU A 246 22.39 21.76 -0.10
N GLY A 247 22.97 20.64 0.33
CA GLY A 247 24.42 20.48 0.46
C GLY A 247 25.15 20.60 -0.88
N ILE A 248 24.61 19.98 -1.93
CA ILE A 248 25.12 20.09 -3.30
C ILE A 248 25.04 21.54 -3.79
N ALA A 249 23.90 22.22 -3.61
CA ALA A 249 23.73 23.62 -4.00
C ALA A 249 24.72 24.55 -3.29
N LEU A 250 24.89 24.37 -1.97
CA LEU A 250 25.84 25.16 -1.18
C LEU A 250 27.28 24.88 -1.60
N GLY A 251 27.64 23.62 -1.79
CA GLY A 251 28.97 23.22 -2.25
C GLY A 251 29.31 23.82 -3.61
N ALA A 252 28.36 23.84 -4.55
CA ALA A 252 28.54 24.46 -5.87
C ALA A 252 28.82 25.97 -5.77
N VAL A 253 28.13 26.69 -4.88
CA VAL A 253 28.34 28.14 -4.67
C VAL A 253 29.68 28.44 -3.98
N VAL A 254 30.06 27.64 -2.98
CA VAL A 254 31.25 27.91 -2.14
C VAL A 254 32.55 27.45 -2.80
N LEU A 255 32.57 26.26 -3.41
CA LEU A 255 33.80 25.63 -3.88
C LEU A 255 34.13 25.95 -5.35
N ALA A 256 33.17 26.43 -6.12
CA ALA A 256 33.37 26.83 -7.52
C ALA A 256 32.64 28.12 -7.87
N PRO A 257 32.97 29.27 -7.23
CA PRO A 257 32.35 30.56 -7.53
C PRO A 257 32.69 30.98 -8.97
N GLY A 258 31.75 30.75 -9.89
CA GLY A 258 31.90 31.02 -11.33
C GLY A 258 31.99 29.77 -12.23
N GLY A 259 31.94 28.56 -11.67
CA GLY A 259 31.84 27.32 -12.46
C GLY A 259 30.41 27.02 -12.94
N ASP A 260 30.29 26.07 -13.87
CA ASP A 260 29.00 25.60 -14.43
C ASP A 260 28.02 25.01 -13.39
N GLY A 261 28.48 24.79 -12.14
CA GLY A 261 27.65 24.41 -11.00
C GLY A 261 26.51 25.41 -10.69
N GLY A 262 26.61 26.64 -11.19
CA GLY A 262 25.56 27.67 -11.11
C GLY A 262 24.63 27.74 -12.33
N SER A 263 24.65 26.76 -13.26
CA SER A 263 23.77 26.82 -14.43
C SER A 263 22.30 26.89 -13.99
N LEU A 264 21.50 27.72 -14.68
CA LEU A 264 20.06 27.85 -14.41
C LEU A 264 19.35 26.48 -14.46
N ASN A 265 19.84 25.55 -15.29
CA ASN A 265 19.32 24.19 -15.38
C ASN A 265 19.55 23.40 -14.09
N THR A 266 20.74 23.48 -13.49
CA THR A 266 21.10 22.78 -12.25
C THR A 266 20.28 23.31 -11.07
N ILE A 267 20.17 24.62 -10.93
CA ILE A 267 19.39 25.26 -9.86
C ILE A 267 17.91 24.88 -10.00
N THR A 268 17.36 24.96 -11.22
CA THR A 268 15.98 24.58 -11.50
C THR A 268 15.71 23.12 -11.14
N LEU A 269 16.64 22.21 -11.48
CA LEU A 269 16.54 20.80 -11.15
C LEU A 269 16.54 20.57 -9.62
N ILE A 270 17.49 21.18 -8.90
CA ILE A 270 17.58 21.08 -7.43
C ILE A 270 16.30 21.58 -6.77
N CYS A 271 15.83 22.78 -7.14
CA CYS A 271 14.59 23.36 -6.61
C CYS A 271 13.38 22.45 -6.90
N THR A 272 13.31 21.86 -8.08
CA THR A 272 12.24 20.93 -8.46
C THR A 272 12.27 19.68 -7.58
N LEU A 273 13.42 19.03 -7.42
CA LEU A 273 13.54 17.81 -6.61
C LEU A 273 13.26 18.06 -5.11
N ILE A 274 13.70 19.21 -4.59
CA ILE A 274 13.33 19.65 -3.22
C ILE A 274 11.83 19.85 -3.14
N GLY A 275 11.22 20.54 -4.11
CA GLY A 275 9.78 20.78 -4.17
C GLY A 275 8.96 19.49 -4.21
N LEU A 276 9.40 18.48 -4.98
CA LEU A 276 8.75 17.17 -5.03
C LEU A 276 8.82 16.45 -3.68
N SER A 277 9.98 16.45 -3.01
CA SER A 277 10.11 15.88 -1.65
C SER A 277 9.28 16.63 -0.62
N ALA A 278 9.24 17.96 -0.68
CA ALA A 278 8.44 18.78 0.24
C ALA A 278 6.95 18.51 0.05
N ALA A 279 6.47 18.45 -1.19
CA ALA A 279 5.08 18.09 -1.51
C ALA A 279 4.72 16.70 -0.97
N GLU A 280 5.61 15.72 -1.13
CA GLU A 280 5.40 14.37 -0.61
C GLU A 280 5.26 14.35 0.92
N LEU A 281 6.12 15.09 1.63
CA LEU A 281 6.08 15.18 3.10
C LEU A 281 4.73 15.74 3.62
N THR A 282 4.04 16.60 2.85
CA THR A 282 2.72 17.12 3.24
C THR A 282 1.59 16.08 3.18
N ILE A 283 1.73 15.06 2.33
CA ILE A 283 0.70 14.05 2.13
C ILE A 283 0.99 12.74 2.87
N PHE A 284 2.25 12.49 3.26
CA PHE A 284 2.72 11.20 3.78
C PHE A 284 1.87 10.65 4.95
N ASP A 285 1.45 11.50 5.89
CA ASP A 285 0.66 11.07 7.07
C ASP A 285 -0.79 10.68 6.77
N ASN A 286 -1.24 11.01 5.57
CA ASN A 286 -2.59 10.76 5.07
C ASN A 286 -2.61 9.62 4.06
N LEU A 287 -1.47 8.95 3.82
CA LEU A 287 -1.40 7.78 2.97
C LEU A 287 -1.86 6.53 3.72
N PRO A 288 -2.73 5.72 3.11
CA PRO A 288 -3.07 4.41 3.65
C PRO A 288 -1.87 3.46 3.60
N THR A 289 -1.66 2.70 4.67
CA THR A 289 -0.55 1.76 4.79
C THR A 289 -0.97 0.44 5.44
N ALA A 290 -0.68 -0.67 4.75
CA ALA A 290 -0.88 -2.01 5.27
C ALA A 290 -0.03 -2.32 6.52
N ARG A 291 1.02 -1.51 6.79
CA ARG A 291 1.94 -1.72 7.93
C ARG A 291 1.32 -1.40 9.29
N ARG A 292 0.25 -0.59 9.34
CA ARG A 292 -0.47 -0.27 10.58
C ARG A 292 -1.33 -1.44 11.08
N CYS A 293 -1.68 -2.36 10.20
CA CYS A 293 -2.50 -3.51 10.55
C CYS A 293 -1.66 -4.64 11.16
N SER A 294 -2.18 -5.28 12.20
CA SER A 294 -1.66 -6.55 12.69
C SER A 294 -2.09 -7.68 11.76
N ARG A 295 -1.13 -8.48 11.29
CA ARG A 295 -1.36 -9.64 10.42
C ARG A 295 -1.10 -10.98 11.10
N LYS A 296 -0.79 -10.96 12.40
CA LYS A 296 -0.55 -12.17 13.21
C LYS A 296 -1.83 -12.55 13.94
N VAL A 297 -2.25 -13.80 13.80
CA VAL A 297 -3.37 -14.36 14.56
C VAL A 297 -3.00 -14.35 16.05
N PRO A 298 -3.82 -13.76 16.94
CA PRO A 298 -3.57 -13.80 18.38
C PRO A 298 -3.66 -15.24 18.91
N ALA A 299 -2.78 -15.62 19.83
CA ALA A 299 -2.75 -16.97 20.43
C ALA A 299 -4.07 -17.38 21.15
N LYS A 300 -4.93 -16.43 21.52
CA LYS A 300 -6.28 -16.73 22.05
C LYS A 300 -7.27 -17.21 20.98
N VAL A 301 -7.06 -16.88 19.71
CA VAL A 301 -7.92 -17.32 18.59
C VAL A 301 -7.56 -18.73 18.13
N SER A 302 -6.30 -19.18 18.32
CA SER A 302 -5.90 -20.55 18.01
C SER A 302 -6.56 -21.59 18.92
N ALA A 303 -6.96 -21.24 20.15
CA ALA A 303 -7.63 -22.17 21.07
C ALA A 303 -9.07 -22.53 20.62
N VAL A 304 -9.77 -21.65 19.90
CA VAL A 304 -11.08 -21.95 19.31
C VAL A 304 -10.94 -22.96 18.15
N ARG A 305 -9.75 -23.01 17.53
CA ARG A 305 -9.41 -23.90 16.42
C ARG A 305 -9.22 -25.36 16.85
N GLU A 306 -9.02 -25.63 18.15
CA GLU A 306 -8.91 -26.98 18.72
C GLU A 306 -10.24 -27.48 19.31
N ALA A 307 -11.28 -26.63 19.33
CA ALA A 307 -12.59 -26.94 19.90
C ALA A 307 -13.70 -27.10 18.84
N VAL A 308 -13.36 -27.08 17.55
CA VAL A 308 -14.24 -27.33 16.39
C VAL A 308 -13.60 -28.39 15.52
#